data_AF-A0AAD4KSR0-F1
#
_entry.id   AF-A0AAD4KSR0-F1
#
_cell.length_a   1.000
_cell.length_b   1.000
_cell.length_c   1.000
_cell.angle_alpha   90.00
_cell.angle_beta   90.00
_cell.angle_gamma   90.00
#
_symmetry.space_group_name_H-M   'P 1'
#
loop_
_entity.id
_entity.type
_entity.pdbx_description
1 polymer ?
#
loop_
_entity_poly.entity_id
_entity_poly.type
_entity_poly.pdbx_seq_one_letter_code
_entity_poly.pdbx_strand_id
1 'polypeptide(L)'
;MGYTHYYSVRDRGSTEWQQAWPALIADALTVVEATRGYVDLSGPAEDLEDYSQPPSINVRTGIHLNGVGSNSHEDFILQKNGQWRFCKTRRKSYDVVVTCILLRAFMLAPGQFHVSSDGSWAEWMEARDLYDELWPDEDVRCPWGEGEEESDSEETGSINGGS
;
A
#
# COMPACT_ATOMS: atom_id res chain seq x y z
N MET A 1 14.14 -12.93 4.45
CA MET A 1 13.82 -11.49 4.32
C MET A 1 12.34 -11.39 3.95
N GLY A 2 11.58 -10.47 4.55
CA GLY A 2 10.12 -10.37 4.38
C GLY A 2 9.76 -9.32 3.34
N TYR A 3 8.63 -9.49 2.66
CA TYR A 3 8.04 -8.45 1.80
C TYR A 3 7.23 -7.52 2.71
N THR A 4 7.74 -6.30 2.90
CA THR A 4 7.26 -5.34 3.91
C THR A 4 6.85 -4.03 3.25
N HIS A 5 5.74 -3.45 3.72
CA HIS A 5 5.30 -2.11 3.35
C HIS A 5 5.36 -1.19 4.55
N TYR A 6 5.90 0.01 4.38
CA TYR A 6 6.09 1.02 5.41
C TYR A 6 5.24 2.23 5.10
N TYR A 7 4.59 2.82 6.10
CA TYR A 7 3.71 3.96 5.88
C TYR A 7 3.62 4.89 7.08
N SER A 8 3.41 6.17 6.81
CA SER A 8 3.24 7.20 7.83
C SER A 8 2.48 8.41 7.31
N VAL A 9 1.96 9.20 8.24
CA VAL A 9 1.37 10.52 7.94
C VAL A 9 2.31 11.59 8.51
N ARG A 10 2.78 12.50 7.66
CA ARG A 10 3.70 13.59 8.00
C ARG A 10 3.06 14.56 9.00
N ASP A 11 2.00 15.24 8.58
CA ASP A 11 1.20 16.10 9.46
C ASP A 11 -0.24 15.59 9.53
N ARG A 12 -0.56 14.95 10.65
CA ARG A 12 -1.90 14.42 10.94
C ARG A 12 -2.94 15.52 11.09
N GLY A 13 -2.55 16.77 11.40
CA GLY A 13 -3.46 17.92 11.51
C GLY A 13 -3.70 18.65 10.20
N SER A 14 -2.96 18.33 9.14
CA SER A 14 -3.05 19.01 7.85
C SER A 14 -4.45 18.90 7.23
N THR A 15 -4.89 19.96 6.56
CA THR A 15 -6.19 19.98 5.88
C THR A 15 -6.30 18.87 4.83
N GLU A 16 -5.22 18.64 4.08
CA GLU A 16 -5.13 17.59 3.06
C GLU A 16 -5.44 16.20 3.64
N TRP A 17 -4.75 15.80 4.71
CA TRP A 17 -5.00 14.49 5.34
C TRP A 17 -6.37 14.41 6.02
N GLN A 18 -6.81 15.50 6.66
CA GLN A 18 -8.11 15.54 7.33
C GLN A 18 -9.27 15.38 6.34
N GLN A 19 -9.13 15.90 5.11
CA GLN A 19 -10.10 15.76 4.02
C GLN A 19 -9.99 14.39 3.32
N ALA A 20 -8.77 13.88 3.12
CA ALA A 20 -8.53 12.58 2.50
C ALA A 20 -9.05 11.42 3.36
N TRP A 21 -8.95 11.51 4.70
CA TRP A 21 -9.29 10.40 5.59
C TRP A 21 -10.69 9.80 5.41
N PRO A 22 -11.80 10.56 5.42
CA PRO A 22 -13.12 9.99 5.19
C PRO A 22 -13.26 9.36 3.79
N ALA A 23 -12.63 9.94 2.76
CA ALA A 23 -12.63 9.38 1.41
C ALA A 23 -11.87 8.04 1.39
N LEU A 24 -10.68 7.99 1.99
CA LEU A 24 -9.89 6.77 2.10
C LEU A 24 -10.66 5.62 2.79
N ILE A 25 -11.46 5.93 3.81
CA ILE A 25 -12.27 4.91 4.51
C ILE A 25 -13.38 4.37 3.60
N ALA A 26 -14.05 5.24 2.83
CA ALA A 26 -15.04 4.79 1.85
C ALA A 26 -14.38 3.97 0.74
N ASP A 27 -13.23 4.42 0.24
CA ASP A 27 -12.47 3.76 -0.82
C ASP A 27 -11.90 2.41 -0.36
N ALA A 28 -11.47 2.28 0.90
CA ALA A 28 -11.04 1.00 1.46
C ALA A 28 -12.19 -0.01 1.52
N LEU A 29 -13.44 0.42 1.79
CA LEU A 29 -14.61 -0.47 1.69
C LEU A 29 -14.85 -0.90 0.25
N THR A 30 -14.69 0.01 -0.72
CA THR A 30 -14.78 -0.31 -2.15
C THR A 30 -13.73 -1.35 -2.57
N VAL A 31 -12.47 -1.21 -2.14
CA VAL A 31 -11.40 -2.19 -2.41
C VAL A 31 -11.74 -3.56 -1.84
N VAL A 32 -12.25 -3.61 -0.60
CA VAL A 32 -12.65 -4.88 0.04
C VAL A 32 -13.81 -5.53 -0.70
N GLU A 33 -14.82 -4.77 -1.13
CA GLU A 33 -15.94 -5.33 -1.88
C GLU A 33 -15.52 -5.78 -3.29
N ALA A 34 -14.65 -5.04 -3.96
CA ALA A 34 -14.14 -5.40 -5.29
C ALA A 34 -13.27 -6.67 -5.28
N THR A 35 -12.64 -6.97 -4.14
CA THR A 35 -11.84 -8.19 -3.95
C THR A 35 -12.62 -9.37 -3.40
N ARG A 36 -13.90 -9.16 -3.13
CA ARG A 36 -14.79 -10.18 -2.58
C ARG A 36 -14.96 -11.34 -3.55
N GLY A 37 -14.72 -12.54 -3.05
CA GLY A 37 -14.85 -13.78 -3.82
C GLY A 37 -13.52 -14.32 -4.36
N TYR A 38 -12.42 -13.56 -4.27
CA TYR A 38 -11.08 -14.06 -4.59
C TYR A 38 -10.00 -13.68 -3.57
N VAL A 39 -10.25 -12.74 -2.66
CA VAL A 39 -9.41 -12.50 -1.48
C VAL A 39 -10.22 -12.71 -0.20
N ASP A 40 -9.82 -13.68 0.61
CA ASP A 40 -10.38 -13.88 1.95
C ASP A 40 -9.65 -13.00 2.96
N LEU A 41 -10.41 -12.12 3.61
CA LEU A 41 -9.90 -11.17 4.60
C LEU A 41 -10.47 -11.44 5.98
N SER A 42 -9.64 -11.27 7.00
CA SER A 42 -10.04 -11.23 8.39
C SER A 42 -9.81 -9.84 9.00
N GLY A 43 -10.45 -9.57 10.13
CA GLY A 43 -10.23 -8.40 10.97
C GLY A 43 -9.41 -8.73 12.21
N PRO A 44 -9.42 -7.83 13.22
CA PRO A 44 -8.83 -8.08 14.52
C PRO A 44 -9.37 -9.36 15.15
N ALA A 45 -8.48 -10.27 15.50
CA ALA A 45 -8.79 -11.47 16.28
C ALA A 45 -8.28 -11.30 17.72
N GLU A 46 -9.13 -11.58 18.71
CA GLU A 46 -8.70 -11.62 20.12
C GLU A 46 -7.90 -12.89 20.45
N ASP A 47 -8.16 -13.96 19.69
CA ASP A 47 -7.43 -15.22 19.76
C ASP A 47 -6.75 -15.51 18.41
N LEU A 48 -5.52 -16.00 18.45
CA LEU A 48 -4.71 -16.31 17.26
C LEU A 48 -5.28 -17.47 16.43
N GLU A 49 -6.39 -18.07 16.86
CA GLU A 49 -7.11 -19.12 16.14
C GLU A 49 -8.45 -18.64 15.55
N ASP A 50 -8.94 -17.43 15.89
CA ASP A 50 -10.20 -16.87 15.37
C ASP A 50 -9.99 -15.87 14.22
N TYR A 51 -9.66 -16.40 13.03
CA TYR A 51 -9.57 -15.60 11.79
C TYR A 51 -10.93 -15.39 11.10
N SER A 52 -12.05 -15.61 11.81
CA SER A 52 -13.39 -15.54 11.19
C SER A 52 -14.01 -14.12 11.23
N GLN A 53 -13.41 -13.20 11.99
CA GLN A 53 -13.91 -11.84 12.11
C GLN A 53 -13.73 -11.09 10.79
N PRO A 54 -14.72 -10.34 10.30
CA PRO A 54 -14.57 -9.53 9.09
C PRO A 54 -13.59 -8.36 9.31
N PRO A 55 -12.97 -7.82 8.25
CA PRO A 55 -12.18 -6.59 8.32
C PRO A 55 -12.89 -5.46 9.06
N SER A 56 -12.15 -4.73 9.89
CA SER A 56 -12.67 -3.55 10.59
C SER A 56 -12.27 -2.29 9.84
N ILE A 57 -13.23 -1.65 9.16
CA ILE A 57 -13.03 -0.40 8.42
C ILE A 57 -14.02 0.64 8.93
N ASN A 58 -13.51 1.67 9.60
CA ASN A 58 -14.34 2.68 10.24
C ASN A 58 -13.61 4.02 10.36
N VAL A 59 -14.33 5.11 10.13
CA VAL A 59 -13.76 6.46 10.16
C VAL A 59 -13.16 6.87 11.52
N ARG A 60 -13.62 6.26 12.62
CA ARG A 60 -13.14 6.53 13.98
C ARG A 60 -11.97 5.63 14.37
N THR A 61 -12.06 4.33 14.10
CA THR A 61 -11.06 3.35 14.57
C THR A 61 -9.97 3.04 13.55
N GLY A 62 -10.20 3.31 12.27
CA GLY A 62 -9.25 3.05 11.19
C GLY A 62 -9.59 1.84 10.34
N ILE A 63 -8.57 1.33 9.66
CA ILE A 63 -8.58 0.12 8.85
C ILE A 63 -7.75 -0.92 9.60
N HIS A 64 -8.32 -2.09 9.82
CA HIS A 64 -7.65 -3.24 10.41
C HIS A 64 -8.09 -4.50 9.66
N LEU A 65 -7.14 -5.11 8.95
CA LEU A 65 -7.37 -6.34 8.20
C LEU A 65 -6.13 -7.22 8.15
N ASN A 66 -6.32 -8.50 7.83
CA ASN A 66 -5.30 -9.51 7.57
C ASN A 66 -5.88 -10.52 6.56
N GLY A 67 -5.08 -11.48 6.11
CA GLY A 67 -5.60 -12.65 5.40
C GLY A 67 -6.14 -13.72 6.35
N VAL A 68 -6.91 -14.67 5.82
CA VAL A 68 -7.48 -15.78 6.60
C VAL A 68 -6.55 -17.00 6.62
N GLY A 69 -6.39 -17.65 7.77
CA GLY A 69 -5.74 -18.96 7.90
C GLY A 69 -4.30 -18.98 7.35
N SER A 70 -4.00 -19.86 6.39
CA SER A 70 -2.67 -19.93 5.79
C SER A 70 -2.31 -18.69 4.95
N ASN A 71 -3.28 -17.86 4.61
CA ASN A 71 -3.08 -16.56 3.93
C ASN A 71 -2.92 -15.39 4.91
N SER A 72 -2.96 -15.61 6.24
CA SER A 72 -2.63 -14.58 7.23
C SER A 72 -1.11 -14.39 7.38
N HIS A 73 -0.66 -13.20 7.78
CA HIS A 73 0.73 -13.02 8.25
C HIS A 73 0.90 -11.97 9.36
N GLU A 74 0.71 -10.69 9.04
CA GLU A 74 0.72 -9.58 10.00
C GLU A 74 -0.49 -8.69 9.72
N ASP A 75 -1.04 -8.12 10.78
CA ASP A 75 -2.17 -7.20 10.67
C ASP A 75 -1.76 -5.91 9.95
N PHE A 76 -2.54 -5.52 8.96
CA PHE A 76 -2.48 -4.19 8.38
C PHE A 76 -3.35 -3.26 9.21
N ILE A 77 -2.75 -2.22 9.80
CA ILE A 77 -3.45 -1.26 10.65
C ILE A 77 -3.16 0.18 10.23
N LEU A 78 -4.14 0.86 9.65
CA LEU A 78 -4.04 2.28 9.31
C LEU A 78 -5.04 3.11 10.12
N GLN A 79 -4.55 4.15 10.78
CA GLN A 79 -5.35 5.01 11.66
C GLN A 79 -5.14 6.48 11.32
N LYS A 80 -6.19 7.29 11.43
CA LYS A 80 -6.15 8.74 11.16
C LYS A 80 -4.99 9.45 11.84
N ASN A 81 -4.78 9.15 13.12
CA ASN A 81 -3.73 9.75 13.95
C ASN A 81 -2.61 8.75 14.28
N GLY A 82 -2.46 7.70 13.46
CA GLY A 82 -1.45 6.67 13.65
C GLY A 82 -0.03 7.23 13.61
N GLN A 83 0.91 6.50 14.21
CA GLN A 83 2.33 6.73 14.01
C GLN A 83 2.82 5.95 12.77
N TRP A 84 4.09 6.13 12.43
CA TRP A 84 4.75 5.28 11.45
C TRP A 84 4.53 3.80 11.78
N ARG A 85 4.19 3.01 10.76
CA ARG A 85 3.94 1.58 10.86
C ARG A 85 4.49 0.84 9.66
N PHE A 86 4.52 -0.47 9.79
CA PHE A 86 4.81 -1.38 8.69
C PHE A 86 3.87 -2.58 8.75
N CYS A 87 3.78 -3.32 7.65
CA CYS A 87 3.06 -4.58 7.58
C CYS A 87 3.81 -5.52 6.64
N LYS A 88 4.13 -6.72 7.11
CA LYS A 88 4.65 -7.79 6.25
C LYS A 88 3.49 -8.64 5.79
N THR A 89 3.29 -8.70 4.49
CA THR A 89 2.26 -9.56 3.89
C THR A 89 2.84 -10.87 3.38
N ARG A 90 4.17 -10.93 3.15
CA ARG A 90 4.86 -12.05 2.49
C ARG A 90 4.25 -12.41 1.12
N ARG A 91 3.72 -11.41 0.38
CA ARG A 91 3.06 -11.62 -0.93
C ARG A 91 1.89 -12.61 -0.84
N LYS A 92 1.22 -12.70 0.31
CA LYS A 92 -0.01 -13.47 0.47
C LYS A 92 -1.18 -12.75 -0.19
N SER A 93 -2.27 -13.45 -0.46
CA SER A 93 -3.39 -12.93 -1.26
C SER A 93 -3.96 -11.59 -0.79
N TYR A 94 -3.98 -11.32 0.52
CA TYR A 94 -4.45 -10.03 1.05
C TYR A 94 -3.52 -8.83 0.77
N ASP A 95 -2.32 -9.08 0.24
CA ASP A 95 -1.36 -8.04 -0.12
C ASP A 95 -1.91 -7.05 -1.15
N VAL A 96 -2.69 -7.53 -2.14
CA VAL A 96 -3.32 -6.66 -3.16
C VAL A 96 -4.26 -5.62 -2.50
N VAL A 97 -4.97 -6.02 -1.45
CA VAL A 97 -5.85 -5.12 -0.68
C VAL A 97 -5.04 -4.11 0.12
N VAL A 98 -3.98 -4.56 0.79
CA VAL A 98 -3.09 -3.69 1.58
C VAL A 98 -2.42 -2.65 0.69
N THR A 99 -1.81 -3.09 -0.41
CA THR A 99 -1.08 -2.23 -1.34
C THR A 99 -2.00 -1.27 -2.08
N CYS A 100 -3.20 -1.70 -2.51
CA CYS A 100 -4.18 -0.82 -3.13
C CYS A 100 -4.68 0.27 -2.15
N ILE A 101 -4.93 -0.07 -0.88
CA ILE A 101 -5.32 0.92 0.15
C ILE A 101 -4.19 1.92 0.40
N LEU A 102 -2.95 1.44 0.50
CA LEU A 102 -1.78 2.32 0.69
C LEU A 102 -1.56 3.25 -0.51
N LEU A 103 -1.73 2.73 -1.73
CA LEU A 103 -1.66 3.50 -2.96
C LEU A 103 -2.76 4.57 -2.99
N ARG A 104 -4.00 4.20 -2.63
CA ARG A 104 -5.12 5.15 -2.55
C ARG A 104 -4.88 6.24 -1.51
N ALA A 105 -4.33 5.89 -0.35
CA ALA A 105 -3.97 6.87 0.67
C ALA A 105 -2.92 7.89 0.16
N PHE A 106 -1.92 7.41 -0.59
CA PHE A 106 -0.95 8.28 -1.26
C PHE A 106 -1.60 9.18 -2.32
N MET A 107 -2.47 8.62 -3.17
CA MET A 107 -3.12 9.39 -4.24
C MET A 107 -4.05 10.48 -3.70
N LEU A 108 -4.74 10.23 -2.58
CA LEU A 108 -5.63 11.20 -1.93
C LEU A 108 -4.89 12.31 -1.15
N ALA A 109 -3.69 12.02 -0.64
CA ALA A 109 -2.92 12.97 0.19
C ALA A 109 -1.41 12.87 -0.06
N PRO A 110 -0.92 13.08 -1.30
CA PRO A 110 0.49 12.85 -1.66
C PRO A 110 1.45 13.79 -0.91
N GLY A 111 0.95 14.93 -0.40
CA GLY A 111 1.71 15.84 0.43
C GLY A 111 1.85 15.39 1.90
N GLN A 112 1.07 14.41 2.36
CA GLN A 112 1.01 14.01 3.78
C GLN A 112 1.21 12.54 4.02
N PHE A 113 0.73 11.68 3.13
CA PHE A 113 0.83 10.24 3.27
C PHE A 113 2.10 9.75 2.57
N HIS A 114 2.99 9.13 3.33
CA HIS A 114 4.20 8.52 2.80
C HIS A 114 4.06 7.01 2.87
N VAL A 115 4.44 6.34 1.78
CA VAL A 115 4.54 4.89 1.70
C VAL A 115 5.84 4.50 0.99
N SER A 116 6.45 3.42 1.45
CA SER A 116 7.56 2.73 0.78
C SER A 116 7.41 1.21 0.93
N SER A 117 8.15 0.45 0.15
CA SER A 117 8.09 -1.02 0.14
C SER A 117 9.48 -1.62 -0.03
N ASP A 118 9.68 -2.84 0.52
CA ASP A 118 10.80 -3.70 0.13
C ASP A 118 10.61 -4.25 -1.30
N GLY A 119 9.41 -4.11 -1.87
CA GLY A 119 9.06 -4.46 -3.25
C GLY A 119 9.29 -3.33 -4.25
N SER A 120 9.44 -3.71 -5.51
CA SER A 120 9.50 -2.79 -6.65
C SER A 120 8.11 -2.32 -7.10
N TRP A 121 8.06 -1.26 -7.91
CA TRP A 121 6.80 -0.80 -8.51
C TRP A 121 6.13 -1.85 -9.41
N ALA A 122 6.95 -2.67 -10.09
CA ALA A 122 6.46 -3.77 -10.90
C ALA A 122 5.75 -4.85 -10.05
N GLU A 123 6.22 -5.10 -8.83
CA GLU A 123 5.58 -6.06 -7.90
C GLU A 123 4.23 -5.57 -7.36
N TRP A 124 3.92 -4.28 -7.50
CA TRP A 124 2.61 -3.70 -7.16
C TRP A 124 1.62 -3.76 -8.34
N MET A 125 1.89 -4.54 -9.39
CA MET A 125 1.02 -4.66 -10.58
C MET A 125 -0.43 -5.00 -10.24
N GLU A 126 -0.69 -6.02 -9.42
CA GLU A 126 -2.07 -6.39 -9.07
C GLU A 126 -2.83 -5.26 -8.36
N ALA A 127 -2.12 -4.48 -7.53
CA ALA A 127 -2.71 -3.33 -6.85
C ALA A 127 -3.02 -2.19 -7.81
N ARG A 128 -2.19 -2.00 -8.84
CA ARG A 128 -2.39 -0.99 -9.89
C ARG A 128 -3.55 -1.39 -10.80
N ASP A 129 -3.61 -2.65 -11.21
CA ASP A 129 -4.72 -3.17 -12.03
C ASP A 129 -6.06 -2.99 -11.30
N LEU A 130 -6.10 -3.33 -9.99
CA LEU A 130 -7.28 -3.08 -9.15
C LEU A 130 -7.58 -1.59 -8.99
N TYR A 131 -6.56 -0.75 -8.85
CA TYR A 131 -6.73 0.70 -8.74
C TYR A 131 -7.35 1.27 -10.02
N ASP A 132 -6.82 0.89 -11.19
CA ASP A 132 -7.28 1.37 -12.50
C ASP A 132 -8.72 0.89 -12.80
N GLU A 133 -9.11 -0.29 -12.31
CA GLU A 133 -10.51 -0.75 -12.39
C GLU A 133 -11.46 0.13 -11.57
N LEU A 134 -11.03 0.54 -10.36
CA LEU A 134 -11.85 1.30 -9.42
C LEU A 134 -11.89 2.81 -9.72
N TRP A 135 -10.81 3.35 -10.26
CA TRP A 135 -10.64 4.78 -10.55
C TRP A 135 -10.01 4.99 -11.94
N PRO A 136 -10.69 4.61 -13.03
CA PRO A 136 -10.13 4.61 -14.39
C PRO A 136 -9.80 6.00 -14.95
N ASP A 137 -10.30 7.07 -14.31
CA ASP A 137 -10.05 8.46 -14.70
C ASP A 137 -8.85 9.10 -13.96
N GLU A 138 -8.15 8.35 -13.10
CA GLU A 138 -7.00 8.83 -12.33
C GLU A 138 -5.69 8.18 -12.81
N ASP A 139 -4.68 9.01 -13.11
CA ASP A 139 -3.34 8.50 -13.44
C ASP A 139 -2.59 8.07 -12.17
N VAL A 140 -2.41 6.78 -12.00
CA VAL A 140 -1.69 6.21 -10.85
C VAL A 140 -0.21 6.56 -10.88
N ARG A 141 0.36 6.94 -9.73
CA ARG A 141 1.78 7.34 -9.61
C ARG A 141 2.53 6.49 -8.59
N CYS A 142 3.79 6.18 -8.90
CA CYS A 142 4.69 5.50 -7.98
C CYS A 142 4.96 6.39 -6.74
N PRO A 143 4.66 5.93 -5.51
CA PRO A 143 4.81 6.76 -4.31
C PRO A 143 6.25 7.13 -3.94
N TRP A 144 7.23 6.35 -4.40
CA TRP A 144 8.66 6.58 -4.17
C TRP A 144 9.39 7.07 -5.42
N GLY A 145 8.64 7.52 -6.45
CA GLY A 145 9.17 8.04 -7.71
C GLY A 145 9.50 6.94 -8.72
N GLU A 146 9.47 7.30 -10.00
CA GLU A 146 10.18 6.54 -11.02
C GLU A 146 11.66 6.77 -10.76
N GLY A 147 12.40 5.72 -10.40
CA GLY A 147 13.85 5.82 -10.38
C GLY A 147 14.28 6.30 -11.76
N GLU A 148 15.13 7.33 -11.80
CA GLU A 148 15.95 7.57 -12.98
C GLU A 148 16.58 6.21 -13.32
N GLU A 149 16.16 5.60 -14.43
CA GLU A 149 16.92 4.50 -15.00
C GLU A 149 18.33 5.07 -15.17
N GLU A 150 19.29 4.58 -14.39
CA GLU A 150 20.71 4.88 -14.56
C GLU A 150 21.02 4.58 -16.03
N SER A 151 21.06 5.63 -16.85
CA SER A 151 21.55 5.55 -18.20
C SER A 151 23.04 5.27 -18.06
N ASP A 152 23.39 3.99 -18.10
CA ASP A 152 24.76 3.52 -18.11
C ASP A 152 25.40 4.08 -19.39
N SER A 153 26.04 5.24 -19.25
CA SER A 153 26.74 5.90 -20.32
C SER A 153 28.05 5.16 -20.48
N GLU A 154 28.14 4.34 -21.54
CA GLU A 154 29.35 3.65 -21.96
C GLU A 154 30.53 4.63 -21.94
N GLU A 155 31.46 4.38 -21.02
CA GLU A 155 32.71 5.11 -20.87
C GLU A 155 33.57 4.84 -22.13
N THR A 156 33.56 5.75 -23.10
CA THR A 156 34.46 5.70 -24.25
C THR A 156 35.89 6.01 -23.80
N GLY A 157 36.61 4.98 -23.36
CA GLY A 157 38.06 5.03 -23.12
C GLY A 157 38.84 5.11 -24.42
N SER A 158 39.10 6.33 -24.91
CA SER A 158 40.11 6.59 -25.94
C SER A 158 41.51 6.47 -25.33
N ILE A 159 42.25 5.41 -25.66
CA ILE A 159 43.69 5.34 -25.39
C ILE A 159 44.44 5.83 -26.63
N ASN A 160 44.85 7.09 -26.61
CA ASN A 160 45.93 7.61 -27.43
C ASN A 160 47.26 7.35 -26.71
N GLY A 161 48.17 6.62 -27.36
CA GLY A 161 49.52 6.39 -26.85
C GLY A 161 50.52 6.25 -28.00
N GLY A 162 50.79 7.37 -28.66
CA GLY A 162 51.93 7.50 -29.58
C GLY A 162 53.05 8.28 -28.89
N SER A 163 54.20 7.63 -28.72
CA SER A 163 55.57 8.14 -28.95
C SER A 163 56.56 7.05 -28.53
#